data_AF-A0A2Z2MN14-F1
#
_entry.id   AF-A0A2Z2MN14-F1
#
_cell.length_a   1.000
_cell.length_b   1.000
_cell.length_c   1.000
_cell.angle_alpha   90.00
_cell.angle_beta   90.00
_cell.angle_gamma   90.00
#
_symmetry.space_group_name_H-M   'P 1'
#
loop_
_entity.id
_entity.type
_entity.pdbx_description
1 polymer ?
#
loop_
_entity_poly.entity_id
_entity_poly.type
_entity_poly.pdbx_seq_one_letter_code
_entity_poly.pdbx_strand_id
1 'polypeptide(L)'
;MSARVKNPKNKEFGKLSSSELLRDLQRLSSRALGKAGSDNYRQKLVFDLLNAVKANDQNRFFWILLRALNAQVKDNSDAKRLANLLGEAFLSSEANFEKVAYSVILGIMSGGER
;
A
#
# COMPACT_ATOMS: atom_id res chain seq x y z
N MET A 1 5.53 -38.40 -8.63
CA MET A 1 4.40 -37.54 -8.23
C MET A 1 4.88 -36.68 -7.06
N SER A 2 5.19 -35.40 -7.27
CA SER A 2 5.64 -34.51 -6.18
C SER A 2 4.43 -33.74 -5.67
N ALA A 3 4.03 -34.00 -4.41
CA ALA A 3 2.89 -33.35 -3.79
C ALA A 3 3.19 -31.86 -3.60
N ARG A 4 2.39 -31.02 -4.25
CA ARG A 4 2.44 -29.56 -4.12
C ARG A 4 2.03 -29.21 -2.68
N VAL A 5 3.00 -28.89 -1.83
CA VAL A 5 2.78 -28.40 -0.47
C VAL A 5 1.92 -27.14 -0.55
N LYS A 6 0.64 -27.26 -0.18
CA LYS A 6 -0.25 -26.11 -0.02
C LYS A 6 0.19 -25.37 1.25
N ASN A 7 0.86 -24.24 1.08
CA ASN A 7 1.21 -23.36 2.19
C ASN A 7 -0.09 -22.73 2.75
N PRO A 8 -0.47 -23.01 4.01
CA PRO A 8 -1.79 -22.63 4.55
C PRO A 8 -1.97 -21.12 4.80
N LYS A 9 -0.94 -20.30 4.56
CA LYS A 9 -0.98 -18.84 4.81
C LYS A 9 -1.56 -17.99 3.67
N ASN A 10 -1.90 -18.58 2.51
CA ASN A 10 -2.48 -17.85 1.37
C ASN A 10 -4.02 -17.86 1.34
N LYS A 11 -4.68 -18.22 2.45
CA LYS A 11 -6.11 -18.57 2.42
C LYS A 11 -7.11 -17.48 2.83
N GLU A 12 -6.66 -16.29 3.22
CA GLU A 12 -7.56 -15.26 3.78
C GLU A 12 -7.90 -14.07 2.86
N PHE A 13 -7.13 -13.80 1.82
CA PHE A 13 -7.34 -12.58 1.00
C PHE A 13 -8.26 -12.77 -0.21
N GLY A 14 -8.60 -14.00 -0.58
CA GLY A 14 -9.49 -14.31 -1.72
C GLY A 14 -10.98 -13.97 -1.51
N LYS A 15 -11.34 -13.19 -0.48
CA LYS A 15 -12.73 -12.87 -0.08
C LYS A 15 -13.00 -11.39 0.22
N LEU A 16 -12.04 -10.48 0.08
CA LEU A 16 -12.30 -9.06 0.28
C LEU A 16 -13.04 -8.49 -0.93
N SER A 17 -14.20 -7.86 -0.70
CA SER A 17 -14.81 -7.02 -1.72
C SER A 17 -13.86 -5.88 -2.09
N SER A 18 -13.94 -5.35 -3.31
CA SER A 18 -13.10 -4.22 -3.72
C SER A 18 -13.20 -3.04 -2.74
N SER A 19 -14.36 -2.84 -2.11
CA SER A 19 -14.55 -1.75 -1.14
C SER A 19 -13.81 -1.98 0.18
N GLU A 20 -13.74 -3.22 0.67
CA GLU A 20 -13.05 -3.54 1.92
C GLU A 20 -11.54 -3.48 1.72
N LEU A 21 -11.04 -3.95 0.57
CA LEU A 21 -9.63 -3.84 0.20
C LEU A 21 -9.16 -2.38 0.20
N LEU A 22 -9.92 -1.48 -0.41
CA LEU A 22 -9.56 -0.06 -0.47
C LEU A 22 -9.55 0.59 0.93
N ARG A 23 -10.50 0.22 1.80
CA ARG A 23 -10.53 0.69 3.20
C ARG A 23 -9.32 0.19 3.98
N ASP A 24 -8.94 -1.08 3.79
CA ASP A 24 -7.78 -1.66 4.46
C ASP A 24 -6.47 -1.02 4.00
N LEU A 25 -6.31 -0.80 2.69
CA LEU A 25 -5.17 -0.08 2.14
C LEU A 25 -5.07 1.34 2.72
N GLN A 26 -6.18 2.07 2.78
CA GLN A 26 -6.21 3.40 3.35
C GLN A 26 -5.82 3.39 4.84
N ARG A 27 -6.42 2.50 5.64
CA ARG A 27 -6.14 2.37 7.07
C ARG A 27 -4.68 1.99 7.33
N LEU A 28 -4.17 0.97 6.65
CA LEU A 28 -2.78 0.53 6.81
C LEU A 28 -1.80 1.60 6.37
N SER A 29 -2.09 2.34 5.31
CA SER A 29 -1.24 3.44 4.84
C SER A 29 -1.20 4.60 5.85
N SER A 30 -2.33 4.90 6.49
CA SER A 30 -2.40 5.87 7.59
C SER A 30 -1.51 5.46 8.77
N ARG A 31 -1.57 4.20 9.21
CA ARG A 31 -0.78 3.69 10.34
C ARG A 31 0.70 3.51 10.01
N ALA A 32 1.00 3.07 8.78
CA ALA A 32 2.36 2.82 8.34
C ALA A 32 3.14 4.12 8.07
N LEU A 33 2.47 5.12 7.48
CA LEU A 33 3.15 6.28 6.87
C LEU A 33 2.55 7.63 7.27
N GLY A 34 1.37 7.66 7.90
CA GLY A 34 0.70 8.91 8.29
C GLY A 34 1.49 9.77 9.28
N LYS A 35 2.38 9.14 10.07
CA LYS A 35 3.31 9.82 11.00
C LYS A 35 4.78 9.55 10.66
N ALA A 36 5.08 9.09 9.45
CA ALA A 36 6.46 8.81 9.04
C ALA A 36 7.25 10.12 8.85
N GLY A 37 8.39 10.22 9.52
CA GLY A 37 9.30 11.36 9.40
C GLY A 37 8.66 12.69 9.82
N SER A 38 9.06 13.77 9.14
CA SER A 38 8.48 15.11 9.33
C SER A 38 7.29 15.37 8.42
N ASP A 39 6.51 16.40 8.72
CA ASP A 39 5.39 16.83 7.85
C ASP A 39 5.86 17.17 6.43
N ASN A 40 7.02 17.82 6.30
CA ASN A 40 7.62 18.12 5.00
C ASN A 40 7.99 16.85 4.22
N TYR A 41 8.52 15.82 4.91
CA TYR A 41 8.78 14.53 4.29
C TYR A 41 7.48 13.90 3.78
N ARG A 42 6.42 13.89 4.59
CA ARG A 42 5.12 13.32 4.23
C ARG A 42 4.46 14.06 3.06
N GLN A 43 4.54 15.40 3.04
CA GLN A 43 4.04 16.23 1.94
C GLN A 43 4.77 15.91 0.62
N LYS A 44 6.10 15.79 0.65
CA LYS A 44 6.90 15.40 -0.52
C LYS A 44 6.54 14.00 -1.01
N LEU A 45 6.42 13.04 -0.09
CA LEU A 45 5.99 11.68 -0.42
C LEU A 45 4.63 11.66 -1.11
N VAL A 46 3.63 12.37 -0.56
CA VAL A 46 2.29 12.48 -1.15
C VAL A 46 2.36 13.12 -2.55
N PHE A 47 3.13 14.21 -2.69
CA PHE A 47 3.31 14.90 -3.97
C PHE A 47 3.93 13.98 -5.04
N ASP A 48 4.98 13.24 -4.70
CA ASP A 48 5.65 12.32 -5.62
C ASP A 48 4.72 11.17 -6.05
N LEU A 49 3.93 10.63 -5.12
CA LEU A 49 2.94 9.60 -5.42
C LEU A 49 1.82 10.12 -6.33
N LEU A 50 1.27 11.32 -6.06
CA LEU A 50 0.27 11.96 -6.91
C LEU A 50 0.78 12.21 -8.33
N ASN A 51 2.04 12.63 -8.47
CA ASN A 51 2.66 12.83 -9.79
C ASN A 51 2.83 11.52 -10.56
N ALA A 52 3.16 10.42 -9.87
CA ALA A 52 3.24 9.10 -10.49
C ALA A 52 1.85 8.63 -10.97
N VAL A 53 0.80 8.83 -10.17
CA VAL A 53 -0.59 8.55 -10.58
C VAL A 53 -0.99 9.39 -11.79
N LYS A 54 -0.73 10.71 -11.77
CA LYS A 54 -1.04 11.61 -12.89
C LYS A 54 -0.36 11.21 -14.20
N ALA A 55 0.84 10.66 -14.12
CA ALA A 55 1.59 10.16 -15.28
C ALA A 55 1.17 8.74 -15.71
N ASN A 56 0.22 8.11 -15.02
CA ASN A 56 -0.12 6.70 -15.14
C ASN A 56 1.12 5.78 -15.01
N ASP A 57 2.10 6.18 -14.19
CA ASP A 57 3.37 5.48 -14.00
C ASP A 57 3.29 4.62 -12.74
N GLN A 58 2.67 3.45 -12.90
CA GLN A 58 2.47 2.48 -11.82
C GLN A 58 3.81 2.00 -11.22
N ASN A 59 4.82 1.76 -12.05
CA ASN A 59 6.14 1.30 -11.60
C ASN A 59 6.82 2.33 -10.70
N ARG A 60 6.78 3.61 -11.10
CA ARG A 60 7.32 4.69 -10.27
C ARG A 60 6.54 4.85 -8.98
N PHE A 61 5.20 4.81 -9.03
CA PHE A 61 4.36 4.88 -7.83
C PHE A 61 4.78 3.84 -6.80
N PHE A 62 4.93 2.60 -7.25
CA PHE A 62 5.33 1.50 -6.40
C PHE A 62 6.72 1.61 -5.83
N TRP A 63 7.67 1.98 -6.68
CA TRP A 63 9.05 2.11 -6.24
C TRP A 63 9.17 3.17 -5.14
N ILE A 64 8.44 4.30 -5.27
CA ILE A 64 8.35 5.34 -4.23
C ILE A 64 7.74 4.75 -2.96
N LEU A 65 6.58 4.09 -3.07
CA LEU A 65 5.85 3.55 -1.92
C LEU A 65 6.65 2.47 -1.17
N LEU A 66 7.22 1.50 -1.88
CA LEU A 66 8.04 0.44 -1.28
C LEU A 66 9.29 0.99 -0.61
N ARG A 67 9.92 2.01 -1.19
CA ARG A 67 11.05 2.70 -0.56
C ARG A 67 10.64 3.35 0.77
N ALA A 68 9.48 4.03 0.81
CA ALA A 68 8.96 4.62 2.03
C ALA A 68 8.63 3.56 3.09
N LEU A 69 7.98 2.45 2.69
CA LEU A 69 7.64 1.34 3.60
C LEU A 69 8.88 0.63 4.15
N ASN A 70 9.89 0.38 3.32
CA ASN A 70 11.13 -0.25 3.74
C ASN A 70 11.87 0.56 4.81
N ALA A 71 11.76 1.90 4.76
CA ALA A 71 12.33 2.77 5.79
C ALA A 71 11.63 2.62 7.15
N GLN A 72 10.39 2.10 7.19
CA GLN A 72 9.61 1.93 8.42
C GLN A 72 9.53 0.45 8.88
N VAL A 73 9.96 -0.51 8.07
CA VAL A 73 9.60 -1.93 8.24
C VAL A 73 10.18 -2.59 9.49
N LYS A 74 11.27 -2.07 10.05
CA LYS A 74 11.90 -2.63 11.26
C LYS A 74 11.06 -2.41 12.51
N ASP A 75 10.39 -1.27 12.58
CA ASP A 75 9.69 -0.81 13.79
C ASP A 75 8.16 -0.74 13.58
N ASN A 76 7.68 -1.04 12.37
CA ASN A 76 6.28 -0.90 12.00
C ASN A 76 5.72 -2.17 11.32
N SER A 77 4.99 -2.99 12.09
CA SER A 77 4.35 -4.21 11.58
C SER A 77 3.26 -3.93 10.54
N ASP A 78 2.61 -2.76 10.59
CA ASP A 78 1.63 -2.32 9.59
C ASP A 78 2.30 -2.01 8.25
N ALA A 79 3.54 -1.52 8.23
CA ALA A 79 4.29 -1.32 6.99
C ALA A 79 4.54 -2.64 6.25
N LYS A 80 4.87 -3.70 6.99
CA LYS A 80 5.03 -5.05 6.42
C LYS A 80 3.70 -5.62 5.93
N ARG A 81 2.62 -5.42 6.67
CA ARG A 81 1.28 -5.86 6.29
C ARG A 81 0.79 -5.15 5.03
N LEU A 82 1.02 -3.85 4.94
CA LEU A 82 0.69 -3.03 3.78
C LEU A 82 1.46 -3.49 2.54
N ALA A 83 2.77 -3.75 2.64
CA ALA A 83 3.57 -4.24 1.53
C ALA A 83 3.04 -5.56 0.96
N ASN A 84 2.64 -6.50 1.83
CA ASN A 84 2.05 -7.77 1.40
C ASN A 84 0.72 -7.55 0.67
N LEU A 85 -0.17 -6.71 1.23
CA LEU A 85 -1.48 -6.42 0.63
C LEU A 85 -1.36 -5.74 -0.73
N LEU A 86 -0.39 -4.84 -0.89
CA LEU A 86 -0.09 -4.16 -2.16
C LEU A 86 0.38 -5.15 -3.22
N GLY A 87 1.23 -6.12 -2.85
CA GLY A 87 1.65 -7.18 -3.76
C GLY A 87 0.45 -7.94 -4.35
N GLU A 88 -0.56 -8.24 -3.54
CA GLU A 88 -1.76 -8.95 -3.99
C GLU A 88 -2.71 -8.04 -4.80
N ALA A 89 -2.98 -6.83 -4.31
CA ALA A 89 -3.95 -5.90 -4.93
C ALA A 89 -3.58 -5.53 -6.35
N PHE A 90 -2.28 -5.38 -6.63
CA PHE A 90 -1.82 -4.88 -7.92
C PHE A 90 -1.44 -5.95 -8.93
N LEU A 91 -1.13 -7.18 -8.49
CA LEU A 91 -1.07 -8.33 -9.39
C LEU A 91 -2.45 -8.65 -10.01
N SER A 92 -3.52 -8.00 -9.52
CA SER A 92 -4.91 -8.32 -9.85
C SER A 92 -5.51 -7.51 -11.01
N SER A 93 -5.09 -6.25 -11.29
CA SER A 93 -5.20 -5.57 -12.60
C SER A 93 -4.78 -4.08 -12.57
N GLU A 94 -4.13 -3.60 -13.64
CA GLU A 94 -3.85 -2.16 -13.87
C GLU A 94 -5.12 -1.29 -13.88
N ALA A 95 -6.26 -1.87 -14.28
CA ALA A 95 -7.55 -1.16 -14.36
C ALA A 95 -8.04 -0.60 -13.01
N ASN A 96 -7.44 -1.03 -11.89
CA ASN A 96 -7.76 -0.54 -10.55
C ASN A 96 -6.66 0.32 -9.93
N PHE A 97 -5.58 0.62 -10.66
CA PHE A 97 -4.42 1.34 -10.15
C PHE A 97 -4.81 2.64 -9.45
N GLU A 98 -5.54 3.53 -10.12
CA GLU A 98 -5.89 4.84 -9.57
C GLU A 98 -6.65 4.72 -8.24
N LYS A 99 -7.65 3.84 -8.15
CA LYS A 99 -8.46 3.66 -6.93
C LYS A 99 -7.60 3.18 -5.77
N VAL A 100 -6.73 2.21 -6.02
CA VAL A 100 -5.79 1.67 -5.04
C VAL A 100 -4.80 2.75 -4.60
N ALA A 101 -4.20 3.46 -5.56
CA ALA A 101 -3.22 4.51 -5.32
C ALA A 101 -3.82 5.67 -4.51
N TYR A 102 -5.00 6.16 -4.88
CA TYR A 102 -5.68 7.22 -4.12
C TYR A 102 -6.08 6.77 -2.72
N SER A 103 -6.47 5.51 -2.53
CA SER A 103 -6.77 4.98 -1.18
C SER A 103 -5.53 5.01 -0.28
N VAL A 104 -4.37 4.61 -0.81
CA VAL A 104 -3.07 4.72 -0.11
C VAL A 104 -2.74 6.17 0.22
N ILE A 105 -2.82 7.07 -0.77
CA ILE A 105 -2.48 8.49 -0.62
C ILE A 105 -3.35 9.16 0.45
N LEU A 106 -4.67 8.95 0.41
CA LEU A 106 -5.59 9.47 1.42
C LEU A 106 -5.28 8.92 2.81
N GLY A 107 -4.82 7.67 2.89
CA GLY A 107 -4.32 7.08 4.13
C GLY A 107 -3.15 7.88 4.69
N ILE A 108 -2.11 8.10 3.89
CA ILE A 108 -0.93 8.87 4.29
C ILE A 108 -1.33 10.31 4.71
N MET A 109 -2.20 10.97 3.94
CA MET A 109 -2.66 12.33 4.25
C MET A 109 -3.45 12.44 5.55
N SER A 110 -4.09 11.37 6.02
CA SER A 110 -4.86 11.37 7.26
C SER A 110 -4.02 11.42 8.55
N GLY A 111 -2.68 11.50 8.45
CA GLY A 111 -1.84 11.81 9.62
C GLY A 111 -1.81 10.75 10.71
N GLY A 112 -2.31 9.53 10.45
CA GLY A 112 -2.41 8.47 11.46
C GLY A 112 -3.64 8.56 12.36
N GLU A 113 -4.70 9.28 11.97
CA GLU A 113 -5.91 9.52 12.79
C GLU A 113 -6.99 8.41 12.68
N ARG A 114 -6.65 7.13 12.43
CA ARG A 114 -7.65 6.05 12.19
C ARG A 114 -7.38 4.68 12.82
#